data_AF-A0A935BJJ3-F1
#
_entry.id   AF-A0A935BJJ3-F1
#
_cell.length_a   1.000
_cell.length_b   1.000
_cell.length_c   1.000
_cell.angle_alpha   90.00
_cell.angle_beta   90.00
_cell.angle_gamma   90.00
#
_symmetry.space_group_name_H-M   'P 1'
#
loop_
_entity.id
_entity.type
_entity.pdbx_description
1 polymer ?
#
loop_
_entity_poly.entity_id
_entity_poly.type
_entity_poly.pdbx_seq_one_letter_code
_entity_poly.pdbx_strand_id
1 'polypeptide(L)'
;MGQFGVASGAVTPNALKHAWKRACEAACIIDLHFHDLRHEAASRMADRLPNIIELAAVTGHKDVKMLARYYHPRVEELARKLG
;
A
#
# COMPACT_ATOMS: atom_id res chain seq x y z
N MET A 1 -5.96 6.84 -46.07
CA MET A 1 -4.85 6.52 -45.15
C MET A 1 -5.28 6.93 -43.74
N GLY A 2 -5.85 6.00 -42.98
CA GLY A 2 -6.26 6.23 -41.59
C GLY A 2 -5.13 5.89 -40.65
N GLN A 3 -4.68 6.85 -39.84
CA GLN A 3 -3.81 6.58 -38.69
C GLN A 3 -4.71 6.28 -37.49
N PHE A 4 -5.00 5.01 -37.26
CA PHE A 4 -5.51 4.56 -35.97
C PHE A 4 -4.35 4.55 -34.98
N GLY A 5 -4.19 5.64 -34.24
CA GLY A 5 -3.27 5.71 -33.12
C GLY A 5 -3.72 4.72 -32.04
N VAL A 6 -2.88 3.74 -31.74
CA VAL A 6 -3.02 2.86 -30.57
C VAL A 6 -2.98 3.75 -29.32
N ALA A 7 -4.14 4.06 -28.76
CA ALA A 7 -4.22 4.63 -27.43
C ALA A 7 -3.65 3.60 -26.46
N SER A 8 -2.46 3.87 -25.93
CA SER A 8 -1.86 3.08 -24.85
C SER A 8 -2.91 2.87 -23.76
N GLY A 9 -3.26 1.61 -23.47
CA GLY A 9 -4.28 1.21 -22.49
C GLY A 9 -3.94 1.53 -21.03
N ALA A 10 -3.07 2.52 -20.80
CA ALA A 10 -2.68 2.97 -19.48
C ALA A 10 -3.79 3.82 -18.85
N VAL A 11 -4.22 3.45 -17.65
CA VAL A 11 -5.14 4.25 -16.85
C VAL A 11 -4.44 5.56 -16.46
N THR A 12 -5.05 6.69 -16.81
CA THR A 12 -4.51 8.00 -16.41
C THR A 12 -4.74 8.25 -14.92
N PRO A 13 -3.88 9.04 -14.24
CA PRO A 13 -4.08 9.37 -12.82
C PRO A 13 -5.44 10.00 -12.52
N ASN A 14 -5.96 10.83 -13.43
CA ASN A 14 -7.29 11.43 -13.27
C ASN A 14 -8.40 10.40 -13.39
N ALA A 15 -8.31 9.47 -14.35
CA ALA A 15 -9.27 8.38 -14.48
C ALA A 15 -9.33 7.53 -13.19
N LEU A 16 -8.17 7.22 -12.60
CA LEU A 16 -8.08 6.54 -11.30
C LEU A 16 -8.72 7.35 -10.18
N LYS A 17 -8.42 8.65 -10.07
CA LYS A 17 -9.02 9.53 -9.05
C LYS A 17 -10.55 9.56 -9.13
N HIS A 18 -11.11 9.66 -10.34
CA HIS A 18 -12.56 9.65 -10.52
C HIS A 18 -13.17 8.29 -10.19
N ALA A 19 -12.52 7.19 -10.59
CA ALA A 19 -12.97 5.85 -10.22
C ALA A 19 -12.94 5.63 -8.70
N TRP A 20 -11.89 6.11 -8.03
CA TRP A 20 -11.75 6.08 -6.58
C TRP A 20 -12.88 6.82 -5.88
N LYS A 21 -13.15 8.07 -6.29
CA LYS A 21 -14.23 8.89 -5.72
C LYS A 21 -15.58 8.17 -5.79
N ARG A 22 -15.92 7.60 -6.95
CA ARG A 22 -17.16 6.82 -7.14
C ARG A 22 -17.21 5.58 -6.25
N ALA A 23 -16.09 4.88 -6.08
CA ALA A 23 -16.02 3.71 -5.21
C ALA A 23 -16.25 4.09 -3.74
N CYS A 24 -15.65 5.18 -3.25
CA CYS A 24 -15.88 5.68 -1.90
C CYS A 24 -17.33 6.13 -1.69
N GLU A 25 -17.92 6.83 -2.65
CA GLU A 25 -19.33 7.25 -2.62
C GLU A 25 -20.27 6.04 -2.57
N ALA A 26 -20.06 5.04 -3.42
CA ALA A 26 -20.85 3.82 -3.43
C ALA A 26 -20.74 3.00 -2.13
N ALA A 27 -19.57 3.05 -1.47
CA ALA A 27 -19.34 2.39 -0.19
C ALA A 27 -19.75 3.25 1.03
N CYS A 28 -20.23 4.48 0.82
CA CYS A 28 -20.53 5.46 1.86
C CYS A 28 -19.34 5.71 2.83
N ILE A 29 -18.11 5.67 2.31
CA ILE A 29 -16.89 5.92 3.10
C ILE A 29 -16.50 7.39 2.95
N ILE A 30 -16.26 8.04 4.09
CA ILE A 30 -15.85 9.44 4.18
C ILE A 30 -14.35 9.50 4.47
N ASP A 31 -13.67 10.46 3.86
CA ASP A 31 -12.26 10.79 4.14
C ASP A 31 -11.24 9.66 3.90
N LEU A 32 -11.53 8.75 2.96
CA LEU A 32 -10.61 7.70 2.54
C LEU A 32 -9.87 8.09 1.25
N HIS A 33 -8.55 8.17 1.34
CA HIS A 33 -7.67 8.47 0.21
C HIS A 33 -7.04 7.19 -0.36
N PHE A 34 -6.67 7.23 -1.64
CA PHE A 34 -6.06 6.08 -2.31
C PHE A 34 -4.75 5.62 -1.65
N HIS A 35 -3.98 6.54 -1.05
CA HIS A 35 -2.73 6.19 -0.36
C HIS A 35 -2.96 5.50 0.99
N ASP A 36 -4.14 5.64 1.59
CA ASP A 36 -4.50 4.95 2.84
C ASP A 36 -4.56 3.44 2.65
N LEU A 37 -4.89 2.97 1.44
CA LEU A 37 -4.82 1.55 1.10
C LEU A 37 -3.41 0.99 1.27
N ARG A 38 -2.38 1.76 0.87
CA ARG A 38 -0.99 1.34 1.04
C ARG A 38 -0.59 1.33 2.51
N HIS A 39 -1.09 2.29 3.30
CA HIS A 39 -0.89 2.32 4.75
C HIS A 39 -1.52 1.12 5.44
N GLU A 40 -2.76 0.78 5.08
CA GLU A 40 -3.49 -0.35 5.64
C GLU A 40 -2.83 -1.68 5.24
N ALA A 41 -2.45 -1.82 3.97
CA ALA A 41 -1.75 -3.01 3.48
C ALA A 41 -0.41 -3.22 4.20
N ALA A 42 0.40 -2.17 4.36
CA ALA A 42 1.67 -2.23 5.08
C ALA A 42 1.47 -2.62 6.56
N SER A 43 0.44 -2.07 7.21
CA SER A 43 0.10 -2.40 8.61
C SER A 43 -0.29 -3.87 8.77
N ARG A 44 -1.19 -4.39 7.90
CA ARG A 44 -1.59 -5.80 7.94
C ARG A 44 -0.45 -6.77 7.61
N MET A 45 0.48 -6.36 6.75
CA MET A 45 1.65 -7.18 6.42
C MET A 45 2.68 -7.19 7.55
N ALA A 46 2.79 -6.11 8.34
CA ALA A 46 3.71 -6.05 9.47
C ALA A 46 3.46 -7.15 10.50
N ASP A 47 2.19 -7.52 10.73
CA ASP A 47 1.81 -8.64 11.62
C ASP A 47 2.27 -10.01 11.11
N ARG A 48 2.50 -10.15 9.80
CA ARG A 48 2.92 -11.41 9.15
C ARG A 48 4.41 -11.45 8.84
N LEU A 49 5.05 -10.29 8.72
CA LEU A 49 6.45 -10.12 8.38
C LEU A 49 7.16 -9.34 9.49
N PRO A 50 7.58 -10.02 10.58
CA PRO A 50 8.28 -9.40 11.70
C PRO A 50 9.75 -9.06 11.37
N ASN A 51 10.09 -8.96 10.09
CA ASN A 51 11.37 -8.44 9.61
C ASN A 51 11.08 -7.20 8.76
N ILE A 52 11.49 -6.04 9.26
CA ILE A 52 11.23 -4.74 8.62
C ILE A 52 11.85 -4.63 7.22
N ILE A 53 12.95 -5.36 6.94
CA ILE A 53 13.61 -5.37 5.63
C ILE A 53 12.77 -6.16 4.62
N GLU A 54 12.25 -7.32 5.01
CA GLU A 54 11.34 -8.11 4.19
C GLU A 54 10.04 -7.35 3.93
N LEU A 55 9.49 -6.71 4.96
CA LEU A 55 8.33 -5.84 4.83
C LEU A 55 8.60 -4.70 3.84
N ALA A 56 9.78 -4.07 3.88
CA ALA A 56 10.18 -3.02 2.94
C ALA A 56 10.27 -3.51 1.50
N ALA A 57 10.84 -4.69 1.28
CA ALA A 57 10.93 -5.30 -0.04
C ALA A 57 9.55 -5.60 -0.63
N VAL A 58 8.66 -6.22 0.15
CA VAL A 58 7.31 -6.62 -0.33
C VAL A 58 6.42 -5.41 -0.57
N THR A 59 6.46 -4.42 0.32
CA THR A 59 5.65 -3.19 0.18
C THR A 59 6.26 -2.18 -0.79
N GLY A 60 7.49 -2.40 -1.27
CA GLY A 60 8.18 -1.51 -2.20
C GLY A 60 8.57 -0.16 -1.59
N HIS A 61 8.97 -0.14 -0.32
CA HIS A 61 9.53 1.05 0.34
C HIS A 61 11.04 1.11 0.12
N LYS A 62 11.52 2.26 -0.39
CA LYS A 62 12.96 2.52 -0.57
C LYS A 62 13.66 2.87 0.74
N ASP A 63 12.94 3.51 1.66
CA ASP A 63 13.45 3.87 2.98
C ASP A 63 12.64 3.15 4.07
N VAL A 64 13.35 2.36 4.87
CA VAL A 64 12.83 1.57 5.98
C VAL A 64 12.30 2.46 7.11
N LYS A 65 12.81 3.70 7.24
CA LYS A 65 12.31 4.67 8.23
C LYS A 65 10.83 4.98 8.06
N MET A 66 10.31 4.90 6.83
CA MET A 66 8.88 5.11 6.56
C MET A 66 8.00 3.99 7.12
N LEU A 67 8.56 2.78 7.26
CA LEU A 67 7.89 1.60 7.80
C LEU A 67 8.00 1.46 9.32
N ALA A 68 8.91 2.18 9.96
CA ALA A 68 9.06 2.16 11.42
C ALA A 68 7.76 2.54 12.17
N ARG A 69 6.84 3.27 11.51
CA ARG A 69 5.51 3.60 12.05
C ARG A 69 4.53 2.42 12.11
N TYR A 70 4.78 1.36 11.33
CA TYR A 70 3.92 0.18 11.24
C TYR A 70 4.56 -1.06 11.87
N TYR A 71 5.88 -1.02 12.07
CA TYR A 71 6.63 -2.11 12.64
C TYR A 71 6.65 -2.02 14.17
N HIS A 72 5.72 -2.72 14.81
CA HIS A 72 5.64 -2.84 16.28
C HIS A 72 5.92 -4.29 16.71
N PRO A 73 7.18 -4.73 16.73
CA PRO A 73 7.52 -6.09 17.10
C PRO A 73 7.13 -6.35 18.56
N ARG A 74 6.47 -7.48 18.81
CA ARG A 74 6.13 -7.91 20.17
C ARG A 74 7.40 -8.36 20.89
N VAL A 75 7.58 -7.94 22.14
CA VAL A 75 8.77 -8.27 22.93
C VAL A 75 8.95 -9.79 23.04
N GLU A 76 7.85 -10.53 23.13
CA GLU A 76 7.84 -12.00 23.18
C GLU A 76 8.39 -12.62 21.89
N GLU A 77 8.08 -12.04 20.73
CA GLU A 77 8.61 -12.51 19.44
C GLU A 77 10.10 -12.20 19.28
N LEU A 78 10.55 -11.07 19.80
CA LEU A 78 11.97 -10.71 19.82
C LEU A 78 12.75 -11.65 20.75
N ALA A 79 12.20 -11.96 21.93
CA ALA A 79 12.81 -12.90 22.87
C ALA A 79 12.97 -14.30 22.26
N ARG A 80 11.94 -14.81 21.56
CA ARG A 80 12.01 -16.10 20.85
C ARG A 80 13.11 -16.17 19.79
N LYS A 81 13.54 -15.03 19.22
CA LYS A 81 14.65 -15.00 18.25
C LYS A 81 16.03 -15.11 18.92
N LEU A 82 16.12 -14.91 20.24
CA LEU A 82 17.39 -14.91 20.99
C LEU A 82 17.69 -16.24 21.70
N GLY A 83 16.70 -17.15 21.83
CA GLY A 83 16.86 -18.45 22.49
C GLY A 83 15.66 -18.81 23.34
#